data_AF-A0A1Q7TIN5-F1
#
_entry.id   AF-A0A1Q7TIN5-F1
#
_cell.length_a   1.000
_cell.length_b   1.000
_cell.length_c   1.000
_cell.angle_alpha   90.00
_cell.angle_beta   90.00
_cell.angle_gamma   90.00
#
_symmetry.space_group_name_H-M   'P 1'
#
loop_
_entity.id
_entity.type
_entity.pdbx_description
1 polymer ?
#
loop_
_entity_poly.entity_id
_entity_poly.type
_entity_poly.pdbx_seq_one_letter_code
_entity_poly.pdbx_strand_id
1 'polypeptide(L)'
;MPNIGAYHPVIVHFVIALLILGVIFRWVSLSGRAAFTGPAAATLLILGAAVAALAAHSGLDAHGPVERIPGARRAVGEHEEWGKRTRNIFLIVGAIEIAALILTRRGRLEKARGALWGSAIVGLIGVFPLFEAADLGGDLVYSYAGGVGTRSGDTADVSRLYLAGLYQAAQQARTQHDSARAAELFGKLEREFPNDTNVRLLAIESLVRDRNDGRVALAALSRFPLPADDRRLQLRVGFLKADAYVAAGKPDSARAVLERLGNAFPDMQQRIKDRIAQIK
;
A
#
# COMPACT_ATOMS: atom_id res chain seq x y z
N MET A 1 -25.16 6.78 -15.40
CA MET A 1 -23.91 7.56 -15.25
C MET A 1 -22.73 6.62 -15.45
N PRO A 2 -21.57 7.09 -15.95
CA PRO A 2 -20.38 6.24 -16.08
C PRO A 2 -19.90 5.74 -14.71
N ASN A 3 -19.38 4.51 -14.65
CA ASN A 3 -18.76 3.96 -13.44
C ASN A 3 -17.48 4.73 -13.13
N ILE A 4 -17.38 5.31 -11.93
CA ILE A 4 -16.23 6.10 -11.49
C ILE A 4 -15.55 5.53 -10.23
N GLY A 5 -15.83 4.26 -9.88
CA GLY A 5 -15.32 3.62 -8.66
C GLY A 5 -13.79 3.57 -8.57
N ALA A 6 -13.09 3.39 -9.71
CA ALA A 6 -11.62 3.38 -9.75
C ALA A 6 -11.01 4.70 -9.26
N TYR A 7 -11.72 5.82 -9.41
CA TYR A 7 -11.28 7.14 -8.99
C TYR A 7 -11.67 7.48 -7.55
N HIS A 8 -12.46 6.64 -6.87
CA HIS A 8 -12.98 6.93 -5.53
C HIS A 8 -11.90 7.37 -4.54
N PRO A 9 -10.74 6.69 -4.41
CA PRO A 9 -9.68 7.15 -3.51
C PRO A 9 -9.09 8.51 -3.91
N VAL A 10 -8.94 8.83 -5.20
CA VAL A 10 -8.47 10.17 -5.60
C VAL A 10 -9.51 11.24 -5.22
N ILE A 11 -10.79 10.95 -5.45
CA ILE A 11 -11.90 11.86 -5.13
C ILE A 11 -11.95 12.14 -3.62
N VAL A 12 -11.82 11.11 -2.75
CA VAL A 12 -11.85 11.32 -1.29
C VAL A 12 -10.66 12.14 -0.77
N HIS A 13 -9.49 12.12 -1.41
CA HIS A 13 -8.38 13.00 -0.99
C HIS A 13 -8.76 14.48 -1.17
N PHE A 14 -9.47 14.82 -2.25
CA PHE A 14 -10.01 16.17 -2.42
C PHE A 14 -11.08 16.50 -1.38
N VAL A 15 -11.96 15.55 -1.02
CA VAL A 15 -12.93 15.74 0.07
C VAL A 15 -12.20 16.09 1.37
N ILE A 16 -11.20 15.29 1.77
CA ILE A 16 -10.43 15.49 2.99
C ILE A 16 -9.75 16.87 2.98
N ALA A 17 -9.00 17.18 1.93
CA ALA A 17 -8.24 18.43 1.84
C ALA A 17 -9.15 19.67 1.81
N LEU A 18 -10.19 19.68 0.97
CA LEU A 18 -11.09 20.82 0.81
C LEU A 18 -11.88 21.09 2.10
N LEU A 19 -12.42 20.05 2.73
CA LEU A 19 -13.27 20.22 3.91
C LEU A 19 -12.46 20.61 5.14
N ILE A 20 -11.31 19.98 5.39
CA ILE A 20 -10.46 20.33 6.54
C ILE A 20 -9.96 21.77 6.39
N LEU A 21 -9.41 22.14 5.23
CA LEU A 21 -8.93 23.50 5.00
C LEU A 21 -10.08 24.53 5.02
N GLY A 22 -11.25 24.16 4.48
CA GLY A 22 -12.45 25.00 4.51
C GLY A 22 -12.91 25.31 5.94
N VAL A 23 -12.93 24.30 6.82
CA VAL A 23 -13.28 24.49 8.25
C VAL A 23 -12.24 25.36 8.94
N ILE A 24 -10.94 25.11 8.74
CA ILE A 24 -9.86 25.93 9.32
C ILE A 24 -10.01 27.39 8.88
N PHE A 25 -10.14 27.64 7.57
CA PHE A 25 -10.29 29.00 7.05
C PHE A 25 -11.58 29.67 7.53
N ARG A 26 -12.67 28.91 7.71
CA ARG A 26 -13.91 29.46 8.28
C ARG A 26 -13.66 29.99 9.68
N TRP A 27 -12.98 29.24 10.55
CA TRP A 27 -12.61 29.70 11.89
C TRP A 27 -11.68 30.92 11.86
N VAL A 28 -10.66 30.91 11.00
CA VAL A 28 -9.76 32.07 10.84
C VAL A 28 -10.52 33.30 10.33
N SER A 29 -11.48 33.12 9.43
CA SER A 29 -12.28 34.23 8.86
C SER A 29 -13.09 34.97 9.92
N LEU A 30 -13.54 34.27 10.95
CA LEU A 30 -14.31 34.86 12.05
C LEU A 30 -13.48 35.79 12.94
N SER A 31 -12.13 35.69 12.89
CA SER A 31 -11.24 36.64 13.57
C SER A 31 -11.17 38.01 12.90
N GLY A 32 -11.57 38.12 11.63
CA GLY A 32 -11.46 39.35 10.83
C GLY A 32 -10.03 39.75 10.46
N ARG A 33 -9.00 38.98 10.86
CA ARG A 33 -7.58 39.36 10.66
C ARG A 33 -7.00 39.04 9.29
N ALA A 34 -7.70 38.23 8.48
CA ALA A 34 -7.21 37.80 7.18
C ALA A 34 -8.36 37.82 6.14
N ALA A 35 -8.43 38.89 5.35
CA ALA A 35 -9.56 39.15 4.44
C ALA A 35 -9.80 38.03 3.40
N PHE A 36 -8.75 37.31 2.98
CA PHE A 36 -8.87 36.23 1.99
C PHE A 36 -9.55 34.97 2.54
N THR A 37 -9.54 34.76 3.87
CA THR A 37 -9.98 33.50 4.49
C THR A 37 -11.49 33.30 4.43
N GLY A 38 -12.28 34.40 4.41
CA GLY A 38 -13.73 34.32 4.27
C GLY A 38 -14.18 33.76 2.91
N PRO A 39 -13.77 34.36 1.78
CA PRO A 39 -14.01 33.82 0.44
C PRO A 39 -13.42 32.41 0.26
N ALA A 40 -12.18 32.19 0.71
CA ALA A 40 -11.53 30.89 0.59
C ALA A 40 -12.31 29.79 1.33
N ALA A 41 -12.75 30.03 2.57
CA ALA A 41 -13.59 29.10 3.32
C ALA A 41 -14.88 28.75 2.58
N ALA A 42 -15.59 29.75 2.05
CA ALA A 42 -16.84 29.52 1.32
C ALA A 42 -16.60 28.66 0.07
N THR A 43 -15.58 28.99 -0.73
CA THR A 43 -15.22 28.21 -1.93
C THR A 43 -14.86 26.77 -1.58
N LEU A 44 -13.99 26.57 -0.59
CA LEU A 44 -13.53 25.24 -0.18
C LEU A 44 -14.66 24.39 0.40
N LEU A 45 -15.51 24.95 1.25
CA LEU A 45 -16.63 24.22 1.86
C LEU A 45 -17.72 23.87 0.85
N ILE A 46 -18.07 24.79 -0.05
CA ILE A 46 -19.07 24.51 -1.10
C ILE A 46 -18.53 23.47 -2.09
N LEU A 47 -17.29 23.64 -2.56
CA LEU A 47 -16.68 22.68 -3.49
C LEU A 47 -16.48 21.33 -2.81
N GLY A 48 -15.95 21.31 -1.58
CA GLY A 48 -15.76 20.10 -0.81
C GLY A 48 -17.05 19.35 -0.54
N ALA A 49 -18.17 20.05 -0.29
CA ALA A 49 -19.49 19.43 -0.16
C ALA A 49 -19.96 18.78 -1.47
N ALA A 50 -19.73 19.45 -2.62
CA ALA A 50 -20.03 18.88 -3.93
C ALA A 50 -19.16 17.65 -4.23
N VAL A 51 -17.85 17.71 -3.93
CA VAL A 51 -16.95 16.56 -4.08
C VAL A 51 -17.31 15.43 -3.12
N ALA A 52 -17.80 15.71 -1.90
CA ALA A 52 -18.27 14.68 -0.97
C ALA A 52 -19.49 13.92 -1.51
N ALA A 53 -20.39 14.59 -2.24
CA ALA A 53 -21.47 13.91 -2.94
C ALA A 53 -20.94 13.00 -4.07
N LEU A 54 -19.95 13.47 -4.83
CA LEU A 54 -19.26 12.67 -5.85
C LEU A 54 -18.50 11.49 -5.24
N ALA A 55 -17.90 11.66 -4.06
CA ALA A 55 -17.23 10.61 -3.32
C ALA A 55 -18.20 9.51 -2.90
N ALA A 56 -19.38 9.86 -2.38
CA ALA A 56 -20.40 8.88 -2.05
C ALA A 56 -20.89 8.11 -3.29
N HIS A 57 -21.02 8.78 -4.44
CA HIS A 57 -21.39 8.10 -5.69
C HIS A 57 -20.30 7.14 -6.18
N SER A 58 -19.06 7.61 -6.26
CA SER A 58 -17.92 6.75 -6.64
C SER A 58 -17.67 5.61 -5.65
N GLY A 59 -18.01 5.79 -4.37
CA GLY A 59 -17.91 4.74 -3.35
C GLY A 59 -18.91 3.60 -3.60
N LEU A 60 -20.15 3.92 -4.01
CA LEU A 60 -21.14 2.91 -4.40
C LEU A 60 -20.68 2.08 -5.60
N ASP A 61 -20.06 2.73 -6.59
CA ASP A 61 -19.50 2.03 -7.76
C ASP A 61 -18.32 1.12 -7.39
N ALA A 62 -17.52 1.51 -6.38
CA ALA A 62 -16.40 0.73 -5.85
C ALA A 62 -16.83 -0.38 -4.87
N HIS A 63 -18.03 -0.30 -4.31
CA HIS A 63 -18.51 -1.17 -3.23
C HIS A 63 -18.52 -2.65 -3.62
N GLY A 64 -19.13 -2.99 -4.77
CA GLY A 64 -19.40 -4.38 -5.15
C GLY A 64 -18.17 -5.28 -5.27
N PRO A 65 -17.07 -4.87 -5.94
CA PRO A 65 -15.84 -5.66 -5.97
C PRO A 65 -15.16 -5.82 -4.60
N VAL A 66 -15.12 -4.77 -3.79
CA VAL A 66 -14.40 -4.78 -2.50
C VAL A 66 -15.17 -5.56 -1.42
N GLU A 67 -16.49 -5.43 -1.38
CA GLU A 67 -17.36 -6.15 -0.42
C GLU A 67 -17.28 -7.69 -0.61
N ARG A 68 -16.98 -8.15 -1.84
CA ARG A 68 -16.81 -9.58 -2.16
C ARG A 68 -15.51 -10.18 -1.63
N ILE A 69 -14.58 -9.36 -1.14
CA ILE A 69 -13.36 -9.85 -0.48
C ILE A 69 -13.78 -10.51 0.85
N PRO A 70 -13.44 -11.79 1.08
CA PRO A 70 -13.80 -12.47 2.32
C PRO A 70 -13.31 -11.70 3.55
N GLY A 71 -14.22 -11.46 4.51
CA GLY A 71 -13.94 -10.70 5.73
C GLY A 71 -14.05 -9.17 5.62
N ALA A 72 -14.07 -8.59 4.40
CA ALA A 72 -14.07 -7.14 4.21
C ALA A 72 -15.47 -6.49 4.33
N ARG A 73 -16.54 -7.25 4.12
CA ARG A 73 -17.93 -6.75 4.03
C ARG A 73 -18.33 -5.78 5.14
N ARG A 74 -18.05 -6.13 6.40
CA ARG A 74 -18.39 -5.26 7.54
C ARG A 74 -17.61 -3.94 7.49
N ALA A 75 -16.30 -4.01 7.24
CA ALA A 75 -15.44 -2.82 7.16
C ALA A 75 -15.88 -1.89 6.02
N VAL A 76 -16.29 -2.45 4.87
CA VAL A 76 -16.82 -1.65 3.74
C VAL A 76 -18.11 -0.94 4.14
N GLY A 77 -19.04 -1.64 4.79
CA GLY A 77 -20.30 -1.05 5.25
C GLY A 77 -20.11 0.06 6.28
N GLU A 78 -19.20 -0.13 7.24
CA GLU A 78 -18.87 0.89 8.25
C GLU A 78 -18.26 2.14 7.60
N HIS A 79 -17.28 1.98 6.69
CA HIS A 79 -16.70 3.08 5.93
C HIS A 79 -17.76 3.86 5.14
N GLU A 80 -18.66 3.15 4.45
CA GLU A 80 -19.73 3.77 3.65
C GLU A 80 -20.68 4.60 4.53
N GLU A 81 -21.06 4.09 5.69
CA GLU A 81 -21.96 4.78 6.62
C GLU A 81 -21.34 6.07 7.15
N TRP A 82 -20.06 6.05 7.54
CA TRP A 82 -19.34 7.27 7.93
C TRP A 82 -19.15 8.24 6.76
N GLY A 83 -18.91 7.73 5.55
CA GLY A 83 -18.87 8.53 4.33
C GLY A 83 -20.20 9.24 4.05
N LYS A 84 -21.34 8.54 4.22
CA LYS A 84 -22.69 9.13 4.09
C LYS A 84 -22.93 10.22 5.13
N ARG A 85 -22.53 10.01 6.39
CA ARG A 85 -22.64 11.01 7.47
C ARG A 85 -21.83 12.26 7.13
N THR A 86 -20.58 12.08 6.72
CA THR A 86 -19.69 13.16 6.25
C THR A 86 -20.34 13.96 5.14
N ARG A 87 -20.78 13.29 4.06
CA ARG A 87 -21.48 13.93 2.95
C ARG A 87 -22.68 14.75 3.43
N ASN A 88 -23.56 14.16 4.23
CA ASN A 88 -24.79 14.82 4.65
C ASN A 88 -24.51 16.08 5.50
N ILE A 89 -23.59 16.00 6.46
CA ILE A 89 -23.22 17.14 7.29
C ILE A 89 -22.60 18.25 6.45
N PHE A 90 -21.66 17.93 5.55
CA PHE A 90 -21.02 18.97 4.75
C PHE A 90 -21.90 19.53 3.64
N LEU A 91 -22.91 18.79 3.16
CA LEU A 91 -23.98 19.37 2.33
C LEU A 91 -24.78 20.43 3.10
N ILE A 92 -25.07 20.21 4.38
CA ILE A 92 -25.69 21.21 5.25
C ILE A 92 -24.76 22.43 5.40
N VAL A 93 -23.47 22.21 5.68
CA VAL A 93 -22.47 23.29 5.76
C VAL A 93 -22.43 24.10 4.47
N GLY A 94 -22.33 23.44 3.31
CA GLY A 94 -22.34 24.08 1.99
C GLY A 94 -23.62 24.89 1.74
N ALA A 95 -24.79 24.39 2.16
CA ALA A 95 -26.04 25.13 2.07
C ALA A 95 -26.06 26.39 2.96
N ILE A 96 -25.50 26.29 4.18
CA ILE A 96 -25.33 27.44 5.09
C ILE A 96 -24.40 28.48 4.47
N GLU A 97 -23.29 28.06 3.86
CA GLU A 97 -22.35 28.94 3.16
C GLU A 97 -23.01 29.71 2.00
N ILE A 98 -23.79 28.99 1.18
CA ILE A 98 -24.57 29.61 0.10
C ILE A 98 -25.59 30.62 0.67
N ALA A 99 -26.28 30.26 1.74
CA ALA A 99 -27.22 31.17 2.40
C ALA A 99 -26.52 32.42 2.94
N ALA A 100 -25.35 32.29 3.57
CA ALA A 100 -24.55 33.41 4.06
C ALA A 100 -24.13 34.36 2.92
N LEU A 101 -23.72 33.81 1.77
CA LEU A 101 -23.39 34.61 0.58
C LEU A 101 -24.62 35.39 0.05
N ILE A 102 -25.79 34.73 -0.04
CA ILE A 102 -27.03 35.38 -0.50
C ILE A 102 -27.46 36.48 0.48
N LEU A 103 -27.40 36.23 1.79
CA LEU A 103 -27.76 37.20 2.83
C LEU A 103 -26.84 38.41 2.81
N THR A 104 -25.53 38.21 2.58
CA THR A 104 -24.54 39.27 2.44
C THR A 104 -24.86 40.16 1.23
N ARG A 105 -25.14 39.55 0.07
CA ARG A 105 -25.56 40.29 -1.15
C ARG A 105 -26.86 41.07 -0.98
N ARG A 106 -27.76 40.61 -0.10
CA ARG A 106 -29.02 41.30 0.25
C ARG A 106 -28.88 42.33 1.38
N GLY A 107 -27.66 42.64 1.83
CA GLY A 107 -27.40 43.61 2.90
C GLY A 107 -27.79 43.15 4.31
N ARG A 108 -28.11 41.86 4.51
CA ARG A 108 -28.54 41.30 5.81
C ARG A 108 -27.35 40.79 6.63
N LEU A 109 -26.45 41.71 7.01
CA LEU A 109 -25.14 41.38 7.57
C LEU A 109 -25.19 40.59 8.90
N GLU A 110 -26.10 40.92 9.81
CA GLU A 110 -26.23 40.18 11.09
C GLU A 110 -26.64 38.72 10.88
N LYS A 111 -27.61 38.49 9.99
CA LYS A 111 -28.06 37.13 9.63
C LYS A 111 -26.97 36.35 8.90
N ALA A 112 -26.21 37.02 8.02
CA ALA A 112 -25.06 36.41 7.38
C ALA A 112 -24.01 36.00 8.41
N ARG A 113 -23.70 36.85 9.39
CA ARG A 113 -22.75 36.54 10.47
C ARG A 113 -23.22 35.35 11.31
N GLY A 114 -24.51 35.28 11.64
CA GLY A 114 -25.10 34.10 12.31
C GLY A 114 -24.94 32.82 11.50
N ALA A 115 -25.18 32.87 10.19
CA ALA A 115 -24.96 31.73 9.29
C ALA A 115 -23.49 31.30 9.24
N LEU A 116 -22.54 32.25 9.19
CA LEU A 116 -21.10 31.93 9.20
C LEU A 116 -20.65 31.23 10.49
N TRP A 117 -21.17 31.67 11.65
CA TRP A 117 -20.93 30.96 12.92
C TRP A 117 -21.56 29.57 12.92
N GLY A 118 -22.78 29.43 12.39
CA GLY A 118 -23.42 28.13 12.21
C GLY A 118 -22.59 27.19 11.34
N SER A 119 -22.08 27.69 10.21
CA SER A 119 -21.16 26.94 9.33
C SER A 119 -19.90 26.50 10.07
N ALA A 120 -19.28 27.37 10.87
CA ALA A 120 -18.06 27.04 11.62
C ALA A 120 -18.27 25.90 12.63
N ILE A 121 -19.38 25.95 13.37
CA ILE A 121 -19.71 24.96 14.40
C ILE A 121 -20.08 23.63 13.76
N VAL A 122 -21.01 23.64 12.80
CA VAL A 122 -21.45 22.41 12.11
C VAL A 122 -20.29 21.80 11.31
N GLY A 123 -19.45 22.63 10.69
CA GLY A 123 -18.24 22.20 10.02
C GLY A 123 -17.26 21.49 10.94
N LEU A 124 -17.05 22.02 12.16
CA LEU A 124 -16.21 21.37 13.16
C LEU A 124 -16.78 20.01 13.59
N ILE A 125 -18.10 19.91 13.82
CA ILE A 125 -18.77 18.63 14.10
C ILE A 125 -18.58 17.65 12.93
N GLY A 126 -18.63 18.14 11.69
CA GLY A 126 -18.43 17.35 10.47
C GLY A 126 -17.02 16.77 10.31
N VAL A 127 -16.00 17.34 10.95
CA VAL A 127 -14.62 16.80 10.88
C VAL A 127 -14.52 15.41 11.51
N PHE A 128 -15.30 15.13 12.56
CA PHE A 128 -15.27 13.82 13.23
C PHE A 128 -15.67 12.65 12.30
N PRO A 129 -16.87 12.64 11.67
CA PRO A 129 -17.22 11.57 10.73
C PRO A 129 -16.32 11.53 9.49
N LEU A 130 -15.72 12.67 9.09
CA LEU A 130 -14.74 12.70 8.00
C LEU A 130 -13.48 11.92 8.38
N PHE A 131 -13.01 12.06 9.63
CA PHE A 131 -11.88 11.32 10.16
C PHE A 131 -12.16 9.81 10.21
N GLU A 132 -13.31 9.41 10.77
CA GLU A 132 -13.73 8.00 10.84
C GLU A 132 -13.84 7.37 9.44
N ALA A 133 -14.41 8.09 8.48
CA ALA A 133 -14.47 7.61 7.10
C ALA A 133 -13.07 7.44 6.49
N ALA A 134 -12.14 8.35 6.78
CA ALA A 134 -10.77 8.28 6.27
C ALA A 134 -9.98 7.11 6.89
N ASP A 135 -10.12 6.89 8.21
CA ASP A 135 -9.43 5.82 8.94
C ASP A 135 -9.87 4.43 8.46
N LEU A 136 -11.20 4.20 8.43
CA LEU A 136 -11.76 2.96 7.90
C LEU A 136 -11.45 2.76 6.40
N GLY A 137 -11.36 3.86 5.64
CA GLY A 137 -10.91 3.81 4.25
C GLY A 137 -9.47 3.35 4.10
N GLY A 138 -8.59 3.76 5.03
CA GLY A 138 -7.22 3.27 5.14
C GLY A 138 -7.17 1.78 5.45
N ASP A 139 -7.95 1.32 6.43
CA ASP A 139 -8.05 -0.10 6.80
C ASP A 139 -8.48 -0.97 5.62
N LEU A 140 -9.45 -0.53 4.82
CA LEU A 140 -9.86 -1.25 3.61
C LEU A 140 -8.71 -1.44 2.62
N VAL A 141 -7.88 -0.43 2.45
CA VAL A 141 -6.75 -0.46 1.51
C VAL A 141 -5.63 -1.35 2.04
N TYR A 142 -5.25 -1.19 3.32
CA TYR A 142 -4.05 -1.82 3.88
C TYR A 142 -4.30 -3.21 4.47
N SER A 143 -5.46 -3.44 5.09
CA SER A 143 -5.77 -4.68 5.81
C SER A 143 -6.51 -5.69 4.94
N TYR A 144 -7.29 -5.23 3.96
CA TYR A 144 -8.12 -6.10 3.12
C TYR A 144 -7.70 -6.10 1.65
N ALA A 145 -6.59 -5.45 1.31
CA ALA A 145 -6.12 -5.30 -0.06
C ALA A 145 -7.17 -4.69 -1.02
N GLY A 146 -8.09 -3.88 -0.51
CA GLY A 146 -9.10 -3.18 -1.32
C GLY A 146 -8.50 -2.20 -2.34
N GLY A 147 -7.21 -1.87 -2.22
CA GLY A 147 -6.50 -0.94 -3.10
C GLY A 147 -5.54 -1.55 -4.12
N VAL A 148 -5.02 -2.77 -3.93
CA VAL A 148 -3.96 -3.35 -4.78
C VAL A 148 -4.57 -4.39 -5.73
N GLY A 149 -4.66 -4.06 -7.01
CA GLY A 149 -5.12 -4.95 -8.10
C GLY A 149 -6.62 -5.18 -8.24
N THR A 150 -7.40 -5.02 -7.18
CA THR A 150 -8.87 -4.98 -7.26
C THR A 150 -9.37 -3.63 -7.80
N ARG A 151 -8.56 -2.57 -7.67
CA ARG A 151 -8.88 -1.20 -8.06
C ARG A 151 -8.35 -0.78 -9.43
N SER A 152 -7.10 -1.12 -9.74
CA SER A 152 -6.48 -0.77 -11.03
C SER A 152 -7.11 -1.55 -12.20
N GLY A 153 -7.78 -2.67 -11.91
CA GLY A 153 -8.22 -3.63 -12.91
C GLY A 153 -7.06 -4.42 -13.52
N ASP A 154 -5.81 -4.10 -13.14
CA ASP A 154 -4.63 -4.86 -13.51
C ASP A 154 -4.48 -6.06 -12.57
N THR A 155 -4.83 -7.24 -13.07
CA THR A 155 -4.71 -8.50 -12.34
C THR A 155 -3.24 -8.83 -12.00
N ALA A 156 -2.26 -8.19 -12.64
CA ALA A 156 -0.86 -8.34 -12.28
C ALA A 156 -0.55 -7.74 -10.90
N ASP A 157 -1.27 -6.72 -10.43
CA ASP A 157 -1.11 -6.18 -9.08
C ASP A 157 -1.54 -7.20 -8.01
N VAL A 158 -2.63 -7.94 -8.25
CA VAL A 158 -3.08 -9.02 -7.36
C VAL A 158 -2.03 -10.14 -7.32
N SER A 159 -1.47 -10.48 -8.49
CA SER A 159 -0.38 -11.46 -8.60
C SER A 159 0.87 -11.01 -7.83
N ARG A 160 1.26 -9.74 -7.95
CA ARG A 160 2.39 -9.14 -7.20
C ARG A 160 2.13 -9.17 -5.69
N LEU A 161 0.90 -8.83 -5.25
CA LEU A 161 0.52 -8.89 -3.84
C LEU A 161 0.55 -10.33 -3.31
N TYR A 162 0.04 -11.30 -4.08
CA TYR A 162 0.08 -12.70 -3.71
C TYR A 162 1.50 -13.23 -3.55
N LEU A 163 2.39 -12.87 -4.50
CA LEU A 163 3.83 -13.16 -4.41
C LEU A 163 4.42 -12.58 -3.11
N ALA A 164 4.16 -11.31 -2.83
CA ALA A 164 4.65 -10.66 -1.62
C ALA A 164 4.10 -11.32 -0.35
N GLY A 165 2.83 -11.69 -0.33
CA GLY A 165 2.19 -12.40 0.79
C GLY A 165 2.82 -13.77 1.06
N LEU A 166 3.03 -14.58 0.02
CA LEU A 166 3.72 -15.87 0.13
C LEU A 166 5.16 -15.70 0.64
N TYR A 167 5.88 -14.72 0.11
CA TYR A 167 7.24 -14.42 0.54
C TYR A 167 7.29 -14.04 2.03
N GLN A 168 6.43 -13.13 2.47
CA GLN A 168 6.39 -12.69 3.88
C GLN A 168 5.99 -13.83 4.81
N ALA A 169 5.01 -14.66 4.42
CA ALA A 169 4.65 -15.85 5.19
C ALA A 169 5.83 -16.83 5.32
N ALA A 170 6.63 -17.00 4.25
CA ALA A 170 7.81 -17.87 4.30
C ALA A 170 8.91 -17.30 5.22
N GLN A 171 9.11 -15.98 5.21
CA GLN A 171 10.05 -15.32 6.14
C GLN A 171 9.56 -15.39 7.59
N GLN A 172 8.26 -15.24 7.82
CA GLN A 172 7.67 -15.40 9.15
C GLN A 172 7.88 -16.81 9.69
N ALA A 173 7.68 -17.84 8.86
CA ALA A 173 7.95 -19.23 9.23
C ALA A 173 9.43 -19.43 9.63
N ARG A 174 10.38 -18.82 8.91
CA ARG A 174 11.81 -18.82 9.30
C ARG A 174 12.05 -18.16 10.65
N THR A 175 11.44 -17.01 10.91
CA THR A 175 11.54 -16.30 12.20
C THR A 175 10.96 -17.13 13.35
N GLN A 176 9.95 -17.95 13.08
CA GLN A 176 9.36 -18.90 14.02
C GLN A 176 10.11 -20.23 14.09
N HIS A 177 11.25 -20.35 13.40
CA HIS A 177 12.04 -21.58 13.29
C HIS A 177 11.30 -22.79 12.68
N ASP A 178 10.25 -22.55 11.91
CA ASP A 178 9.53 -23.58 11.14
C ASP A 178 10.10 -23.70 9.72
N SER A 179 11.23 -24.41 9.61
CA SER A 179 11.92 -24.62 8.34
C SER A 179 11.08 -25.45 7.35
N ALA A 180 10.25 -26.38 7.83
CA ALA A 180 9.42 -27.20 6.97
C ALA A 180 8.37 -26.33 6.25
N ARG A 181 7.70 -25.45 7.00
CA ARG A 181 6.71 -24.52 6.44
C ARG A 181 7.34 -23.48 5.53
N ALA A 182 8.50 -22.95 5.88
CA ALA A 182 9.25 -22.03 5.02
C ALA A 182 9.56 -22.67 3.66
N ALA A 183 10.05 -23.92 3.66
CA ALA A 183 10.36 -24.66 2.43
C ALA A 183 9.12 -24.96 1.58
N GLU A 184 7.99 -25.29 2.22
CA GLU A 184 6.73 -25.47 1.53
C GLU A 184 6.28 -24.19 0.82
N LEU A 185 6.36 -23.05 1.51
CA LEU A 185 5.93 -21.75 0.99
C LEU A 185 6.82 -21.25 -0.16
N PHE A 186 8.15 -21.36 -0.04
CA PHE A 186 9.05 -21.03 -1.15
C PHE A 186 8.87 -21.98 -2.35
N GLY A 187 8.65 -23.28 -2.11
CA GLY A 187 8.32 -24.21 -3.17
C GLY A 187 6.97 -23.93 -3.84
N LYS A 188 5.98 -23.42 -3.09
CA LYS A 188 4.72 -22.93 -3.66
C LYS A 188 4.96 -21.70 -4.52
N LEU A 189 5.78 -20.76 -4.04
CA LEU A 189 6.13 -19.53 -4.75
C LEU A 189 6.74 -19.83 -6.13
N GLU A 190 7.66 -20.80 -6.23
CA GLU A 190 8.23 -21.24 -7.51
C GLU A 190 7.21 -21.89 -8.44
N ARG A 191 6.28 -22.70 -7.92
CA ARG A 191 5.22 -23.32 -8.74
C ARG A 191 4.28 -22.29 -9.35
N GLU A 192 3.94 -21.25 -8.60
CA GLU A 192 3.02 -20.18 -9.04
C GLU A 192 3.72 -19.16 -9.95
N PHE A 193 5.01 -18.90 -9.73
CA PHE A 193 5.80 -17.92 -10.48
C PHE A 193 7.07 -18.53 -11.10
N PRO A 194 6.96 -19.57 -11.96
CA PRO A 194 8.11 -20.33 -12.45
C PRO A 194 9.04 -19.55 -13.38
N ASN A 195 8.57 -18.45 -13.96
CA ASN A 195 9.34 -17.62 -14.88
C ASN A 195 10.07 -16.47 -14.17
N ASP A 196 9.84 -16.25 -12.87
CA ASP A 196 10.52 -15.20 -12.12
C ASP A 196 11.89 -15.70 -11.61
N THR A 197 12.95 -15.08 -12.13
CA THR A 197 14.35 -15.38 -11.79
C THR A 197 14.64 -15.27 -10.29
N ASN A 198 14.07 -14.28 -9.60
CA ASN A 198 14.29 -14.09 -8.16
C ASN A 198 13.56 -15.14 -7.34
N VAL A 199 12.34 -15.49 -7.74
CA VAL A 199 11.54 -16.56 -7.13
C VAL A 199 12.26 -17.89 -7.20
N ARG A 200 12.74 -18.27 -8.38
CA ARG A 200 13.51 -19.50 -8.58
C ARG A 200 14.75 -19.55 -7.67
N LEU A 201 15.46 -18.43 -7.52
CA LEU A 201 16.60 -18.37 -6.60
C LEU A 201 16.20 -18.49 -5.13
N LEU A 202 15.06 -17.92 -4.73
CA LEU A 202 14.55 -18.06 -3.36
C LEU A 202 14.18 -19.51 -3.05
N ALA A 203 13.59 -20.24 -4.01
CA ALA A 203 13.29 -21.66 -3.86
C ALA A 203 14.57 -22.50 -3.74
N ILE A 204 15.59 -22.23 -4.56
CA ILE A 204 16.90 -22.89 -4.44
C ILE A 204 17.56 -22.55 -3.09
N GLU A 205 17.53 -21.29 -2.66
CA GLU A 205 18.05 -20.88 -1.35
C GLU A 205 17.34 -21.62 -0.22
N SER A 206 16.03 -21.85 -0.35
CA SER A 206 15.24 -22.62 0.62
C SER A 206 15.65 -24.10 0.67
N LEU A 207 16.02 -24.71 -0.45
CA LEU A 207 16.58 -26.08 -0.44
C LEU A 207 17.84 -26.16 0.42
N VAL A 208 18.71 -25.16 0.35
CA VAL A 208 19.94 -25.11 1.16
C VAL A 208 19.63 -24.79 2.61
N ARG A 209 18.87 -23.71 2.86
CA ARG A 209 18.70 -23.13 4.18
C ARG A 209 17.64 -23.83 5.04
N ASP A 210 16.53 -24.23 4.43
CA ASP A 210 15.36 -24.72 5.14
C ASP A 210 15.23 -26.26 5.05
N ARG A 211 15.63 -26.87 3.92
CA ARG A 211 15.65 -28.33 3.78
C ARG A 211 17.01 -28.99 4.03
N ASN A 212 18.10 -28.21 4.07
CA ASN A 212 19.46 -28.71 4.14
C ASN A 212 19.79 -29.75 3.03
N ASP A 213 19.20 -29.58 1.85
CA ASP A 213 19.40 -30.46 0.69
C ASP A 213 20.29 -29.78 -0.36
N GLY A 214 21.59 -29.75 -0.04
CA GLY A 214 22.60 -29.16 -0.92
C GLY A 214 22.71 -29.88 -2.28
N ARG A 215 22.40 -31.18 -2.36
CA ARG A 215 22.50 -31.94 -3.62
C ARG A 215 21.42 -31.50 -4.60
N VAL A 216 20.18 -31.39 -4.16
CA VAL A 216 19.08 -30.91 -5.01
C VAL A 216 19.28 -29.45 -5.38
N ALA A 217 19.74 -28.60 -4.44
CA ALA A 217 20.06 -27.21 -4.72
C ALA A 217 21.14 -27.06 -5.83
N LEU A 218 22.22 -27.85 -5.77
CA LEU A 218 23.26 -27.86 -6.81
C LEU A 218 22.72 -28.30 -8.18
N ALA A 219 21.83 -29.29 -8.22
CA ALA A 219 21.18 -29.74 -9.44
C ALA A 219 20.24 -28.68 -10.04
N ALA A 220 19.58 -27.88 -9.20
CA ALA A 220 18.76 -26.78 -9.65
C ALA A 220 19.62 -25.61 -10.18
N LEU A 221 20.71 -25.26 -9.47
CA LEU A 221 21.64 -24.20 -9.86
C LEU A 221 22.36 -24.49 -11.19
N SER A 222 22.64 -25.75 -11.51
CA SER A 222 23.29 -26.11 -12.78
C SER A 222 22.40 -25.86 -14.00
N ARG A 223 21.08 -25.85 -13.81
CA ARG A 223 20.07 -25.56 -14.84
C ARG A 223 19.57 -24.12 -14.79
N PHE A 224 20.11 -23.30 -13.89
CA PHE A 224 19.68 -21.92 -13.72
C PHE A 224 20.31 -21.05 -14.81
N PRO A 225 19.52 -20.29 -15.59
CA PRO A 225 20.04 -19.42 -16.63
C PRO A 225 20.82 -18.28 -15.99
N LEU A 226 22.12 -18.17 -16.33
CA LEU A 226 23.00 -17.15 -15.78
C LEU A 226 23.57 -16.28 -16.92
N PRO A 227 22.99 -15.11 -17.17
CA PRO A 227 23.52 -14.15 -18.13
C PRO A 227 24.95 -13.71 -17.78
N ALA A 228 25.82 -13.61 -18.78
CA ALA A 228 27.22 -13.25 -18.62
C ALA A 228 27.43 -11.77 -18.23
N ASP A 229 26.42 -10.92 -18.47
CA ASP A 229 26.38 -9.49 -18.22
C ASP A 229 25.73 -9.12 -16.88
N ASP A 230 24.96 -10.01 -16.26
CA ASP A 230 24.35 -9.75 -14.96
C ASP A 230 25.29 -10.11 -13.79
N ARG A 231 26.18 -9.16 -13.51
CA ARG A 231 27.12 -9.23 -12.38
C ARG A 231 26.46 -9.55 -11.04
N ARG A 232 25.31 -8.94 -10.74
CA ARG A 232 24.64 -9.11 -9.43
C ARG A 232 24.14 -10.53 -9.29
N LEU A 233 23.56 -11.07 -10.36
CA LEU A 233 23.04 -12.42 -10.40
C LEU A 233 24.16 -13.46 -10.31
N GLN A 234 25.29 -13.24 -11.00
CA GLN A 234 26.48 -14.09 -10.90
C GLN A 234 27.03 -14.19 -9.48
N LEU A 235 27.14 -13.06 -8.78
CA LEU A 235 27.56 -13.06 -7.37
C LEU A 235 26.58 -13.84 -6.50
N ARG A 236 25.27 -13.59 -6.63
CA ARG A 236 24.23 -14.27 -5.84
C ARG A 236 24.25 -15.79 -6.06
N VAL A 237 24.30 -16.23 -7.31
CA VAL A 237 24.37 -17.65 -7.68
C VAL A 237 25.69 -18.28 -7.21
N GLY A 238 26.81 -17.57 -7.32
CA GLY A 238 28.12 -18.04 -6.86
C GLY A 238 28.16 -18.30 -5.35
N PHE A 239 27.68 -17.36 -4.54
CA PHE A 239 27.58 -17.55 -3.09
C PHE A 239 26.61 -18.68 -2.74
N LEU A 240 25.42 -18.71 -3.34
CA LEU A 240 24.44 -19.76 -3.08
C LEU A 240 24.95 -21.16 -3.48
N LYS A 241 25.74 -21.26 -4.56
CA LYS A 241 26.40 -22.50 -4.97
C LYS A 241 27.43 -22.97 -3.96
N ALA A 242 28.22 -22.05 -3.39
CA ALA A 242 29.14 -22.39 -2.31
C ALA A 242 28.38 -22.93 -1.09
N ASP A 243 27.29 -22.27 -0.69
CA ASP A 243 26.45 -22.71 0.44
C ASP A 243 25.81 -24.08 0.20
N ALA A 244 25.36 -24.35 -1.04
CA ALA A 244 24.85 -25.65 -1.43
C ALA A 244 25.92 -26.76 -1.36
N TYR A 245 27.18 -26.46 -1.69
CA TYR A 245 28.29 -27.41 -1.51
C TYR A 245 28.58 -27.68 -0.03
N VAL A 246 28.52 -26.66 0.84
CA VAL A 246 28.66 -26.84 2.29
C VAL A 246 27.54 -27.73 2.82
N ALA A 247 26.28 -27.45 2.48
CA ALA A 247 25.13 -28.27 2.87
C ALA A 247 25.21 -29.71 2.33
N ALA A 248 25.87 -29.92 1.18
CA ALA A 248 26.12 -31.24 0.60
C ALA A 248 27.33 -31.98 1.22
N GLY A 249 28.00 -31.41 2.23
CA GLY A 249 29.18 -31.98 2.87
C GLY A 249 30.46 -31.91 2.02
N LYS A 250 30.58 -30.91 1.13
CA LYS A 250 31.72 -30.73 0.21
C LYS A 250 32.41 -29.36 0.39
N PRO A 251 33.02 -29.08 1.55
CA PRO A 251 33.59 -27.77 1.87
C PRO A 251 34.70 -27.34 0.89
N ASP A 252 35.55 -28.24 0.43
CA ASP A 252 36.61 -27.91 -0.54
C ASP A 252 36.05 -27.45 -1.89
N SER A 253 34.93 -28.05 -2.33
CA SER A 253 34.22 -27.60 -3.53
C SER A 253 33.61 -26.21 -3.32
N ALA A 254 33.13 -25.90 -2.11
CA ALA A 254 32.64 -24.58 -1.78
C ALA A 254 33.74 -23.52 -1.84
N ARG A 255 34.92 -23.81 -1.25
CA ARG A 255 36.11 -22.92 -1.31
C ARG A 255 36.55 -22.66 -2.75
N ALA A 256 36.66 -23.71 -3.58
CA ALA A 256 37.03 -23.57 -4.98
C ALA A 256 36.02 -22.76 -5.83
N VAL A 257 34.73 -22.76 -5.47
CA VAL A 257 33.73 -21.87 -6.11
C VAL A 257 33.96 -20.42 -5.70
N LEU A 258 34.18 -20.17 -4.41
CA LEU A 258 34.41 -18.83 -3.88
C LEU A 258 35.70 -18.22 -4.41
N GLU A 259 36.80 -18.97 -4.51
CA GLU A 259 38.06 -18.51 -5.09
C GLU A 259 37.89 -18.08 -6.56
N ARG A 260 37.20 -18.90 -7.36
CA ARG A 260 36.88 -18.54 -8.75
C ARG A 260 36.02 -17.27 -8.83
N LEU A 261 35.05 -17.12 -7.92
CA LEU A 261 34.23 -15.93 -7.84
C LEU A 261 35.06 -14.69 -7.47
N GLY A 262 36.03 -14.83 -6.57
CA GLY A 262 36.94 -13.75 -6.18
C GLY A 262 37.87 -13.30 -7.30
N ASN A 263 38.34 -14.23 -8.12
CA ASN A 263 39.13 -13.92 -9.30
C ASN A 263 38.30 -13.19 -10.38
N ALA A 264 37.03 -13.56 -10.54
CA ALA A 264 36.12 -12.90 -11.48
C ALA A 264 35.63 -11.52 -11.01
N PHE A 265 35.57 -11.29 -9.69
CA PHE A 265 35.12 -10.04 -9.08
C PHE A 265 36.12 -9.53 -8.04
N PRO A 266 37.23 -8.90 -8.46
CA PRO A 266 38.30 -8.47 -7.57
C PRO A 266 37.85 -7.51 -6.46
N ASP A 267 36.82 -6.70 -6.71
CA ASP A 267 36.29 -5.76 -5.72
C ASP A 267 35.49 -6.44 -4.60
N MET A 268 35.08 -7.70 -4.78
CA MET A 268 34.43 -8.53 -3.75
C MET A 268 35.42 -9.48 -3.04
N GLN A 269 36.71 -9.43 -3.39
CA GLN A 269 37.70 -10.40 -2.95
C GLN A 269 37.84 -10.48 -1.42
N GLN A 270 37.78 -9.35 -0.72
CA GLN A 270 37.86 -9.34 0.74
C GLN A 270 36.69 -10.10 1.39
N ARG A 271 35.45 -9.76 0.99
CA ARG A 271 34.24 -10.44 1.48
C ARG A 271 34.26 -11.94 1.19
N ILE A 272 34.80 -12.33 0.04
CA ILE A 272 34.92 -13.73 -0.37
C ILE A 272 35.95 -14.46 0.49
N LYS A 273 37.10 -13.85 0.80
CA LYS A 273 38.08 -14.41 1.74
C LYS A 273 37.49 -14.61 3.13
N ASP A 274 36.74 -13.63 3.63
CA ASP A 274 36.07 -13.73 4.93
C ASP A 274 35.06 -14.89 4.95
N ARG A 275 34.33 -15.10 3.85
CA ARG A 275 33.40 -16.24 3.71
C ARG A 275 34.12 -17.58 3.64
N ILE A 276 35.24 -17.68 2.92
CA ILE A 276 36.06 -18.90 2.85
C ILE A 276 36.54 -19.31 4.25
N ALA A 277 36.97 -18.35 5.07
CA ALA A 277 37.44 -18.59 6.43
C ALA A 277 36.33 -19.13 7.36
N GLN A 278 35.05 -18.88 7.05
CA GLN A 278 33.90 -19.37 7.80
C GLN A 278 33.47 -20.79 7.41
N ILE A 279 33.99 -21.34 6.31
CA ILE A 279 33.68 -22.71 5.88
C ILE A 279 34.51 -23.69 6.72
N LYS A 280 33.81 -24.41 7.61
CA LYS A 280 34.37 -25.53 8.38
C LYS A 280 34.63 -26.74 7.47
#